data_AF-A0A3B4VM51-F1
#
_entry.id   AF-A0A3B4VM51-F1
#
_cell.length_a   1.000
_cell.length_b   1.000
_cell.length_c   1.000
_cell.angle_alpha   90.00
_cell.angle_beta   90.00
_cell.angle_gamma   90.00
#
_symmetry.space_group_name_H-M   'P 1'
#
loop_
_entity.id
_entity.type
_entity.pdbx_description
1 polymer ?
#
loop_
_entity_poly.entity_id
_entity_poly.type
_entity_poly.pdbx_seq_one_letter_code
_entity_poly.pdbx_strand_id
1 'polypeptide(L)'
;MCFVSRTCTVVGIYQVRPQPAVSSKVFIQRDYSSGTICKFQTKFPSELESRIDKQQFEETIQTLNNLYAEAEKLGGKSYLEGCLACLTAYTIFLCMETHYEKVLKKIARYIKDQNEKIYAPRGLLLTDPIERGLRVVEITIFEDRSIGSGR
;
A
#
# COMPACT_ATOMS: atom_id res chain seq x y z
N MET A 1 41.09 25.20 14.47
CA MET A 1 42.25 24.57 13.82
C MET A 1 41.90 23.14 13.48
N CYS A 2 41.90 22.82 12.19
CA CYS A 2 41.63 21.49 11.66
C CYS A 2 42.77 20.53 12.02
N PHE A 3 42.43 19.32 12.48
CA PHE A 3 43.32 18.17 12.34
C PHE A 3 42.81 17.32 11.19
N VAL A 4 43.53 17.38 10.08
CA VAL A 4 43.41 16.42 8.98
C VAL A 4 44.08 15.14 9.43
N SER A 5 43.37 14.02 9.44
CA SER A 5 44.00 12.72 9.26
C SER A 5 43.22 11.91 8.24
N ARG A 6 43.98 11.31 7.34
CA ARG A 6 43.57 10.72 6.07
C ARG A 6 42.98 9.32 6.25
N THR A 7 42.15 8.95 5.27
CA THR A 7 41.81 7.60 4.79
C THR A 7 41.04 6.65 5.72
N CYS A 8 39.73 6.58 5.49
CA CYS A 8 39.07 5.28 5.34
C CYS A 8 38.05 5.38 4.20
N THR A 9 38.46 4.92 3.02
CA THR A 9 37.61 4.74 1.84
C THR A 9 36.62 3.62 2.15
N VAL A 10 35.35 3.95 2.32
CA VAL A 10 34.27 3.00 2.04
C VAL A 10 33.46 3.60 0.91
N VAL A 11 33.95 3.40 -0.32
CA VAL A 11 33.09 3.49 -1.51
C VAL A 11 32.19 2.27 -1.44
N GLY A 12 31.07 2.42 -0.72
CA GLY A 12 29.97 1.49 -0.81
C GLY A 12 29.43 1.55 -2.23
N ILE A 13 29.81 0.58 -3.05
CA ILE A 13 29.10 0.20 -4.27
C ILE A 13 27.70 -0.23 -3.87
N TYR A 14 26.80 0.74 -3.65
CA TYR A 14 25.38 0.50 -3.77
C TYR A 14 25.16 0.12 -5.23
N GLN A 15 25.06 -1.19 -5.50
CA GLN A 15 24.41 -1.63 -6.72
C GLN A 15 22.99 -1.07 -6.68
N VAL A 16 22.79 0.07 -7.35
CA VAL A 16 21.46 0.52 -7.72
C VAL A 16 20.94 -0.55 -8.68
N ARG A 17 20.23 -1.54 -8.13
CA ARG A 17 19.49 -2.50 -8.93
C ARG A 17 18.64 -1.66 -9.89
N PRO A 18 18.78 -1.80 -11.21
CA PRO A 18 18.01 -0.99 -12.14
C PRO A 18 16.54 -1.28 -11.87
N GLN A 19 15.86 -0.29 -11.28
CA GLN A 19 14.42 -0.32 -11.10
C GLN A 19 13.81 -0.51 -12.49
N PRO A 20 12.82 -1.39 -12.67
CA PRO A 20 12.09 -1.47 -13.94
C PRO A 20 11.60 -0.07 -14.30
N ALA A 21 11.78 0.32 -15.56
CA ALA A 21 11.38 1.65 -16.02
C ALA A 21 9.88 1.80 -15.82
N VAL A 22 9.49 2.84 -15.07
CA VAL A 22 8.08 3.15 -14.80
C VAL A 22 7.55 3.88 -16.02
N SER A 23 6.55 3.28 -16.68
CA SER A 23 5.88 3.85 -17.84
C SER A 23 4.89 4.94 -17.40
N SER A 24 4.03 4.63 -16.44
CA SER A 24 3.00 5.57 -15.95
C SER A 24 2.50 5.16 -14.56
N LYS A 25 1.75 6.05 -13.91
CA LYS A 25 1.09 5.81 -12.62
C LYS A 25 -0.37 6.23 -12.68
N VAL A 26 -1.22 5.39 -12.12
CA VAL A 26 -2.66 5.61 -12.02
C VAL A 26 -3.04 5.78 -10.56
N PHE A 27 -3.85 6.79 -10.27
CA PHE A 27 -4.27 7.12 -8.91
C PHE A 27 -5.78 7.00 -8.77
N ILE A 28 -6.23 6.10 -7.90
CA ILE A 28 -7.64 5.91 -7.58
C ILE A 28 -7.91 6.74 -6.33
N GLN A 29 -8.76 7.76 -6.47
CA GLN A 29 -9.06 8.69 -5.41
C GLN A 29 -9.94 8.06 -4.32
N ARG A 30 -9.76 8.54 -3.09
CA ARG A 30 -10.68 8.24 -1.99
C ARG A 30 -12.07 8.81 -2.28
N ASP A 31 -13.10 8.08 -1.88
CA ASP A 31 -14.50 8.48 -1.87
C ASP A 31 -14.87 9.02 -0.48
N TYR A 32 -15.12 10.32 -0.38
CA TYR A 32 -15.50 10.99 0.87
C TYR A 32 -17.02 11.04 1.10
N SER A 33 -17.84 10.51 0.20
CA SER A 33 -19.30 10.53 0.32
C SER A 33 -19.81 9.79 1.56
N SER A 34 -19.05 8.80 2.03
CA SER A 34 -19.40 7.94 3.18
C SER A 34 -18.85 8.45 4.52
N GLY A 35 -18.43 9.72 4.59
CA GLY A 35 -17.90 10.34 5.81
C GLY A 35 -16.44 10.00 6.08
N THR A 36 -16.14 9.59 7.32
CA THR A 36 -14.76 9.37 7.79
C THR A 36 -14.17 8.00 7.43
N ILE A 37 -15.01 7.05 6.97
CA ILE A 37 -14.58 5.68 6.63
C ILE A 37 -13.66 5.69 5.41
N CYS A 38 -12.59 4.88 5.42
CA CYS A 38 -11.69 4.75 4.29
C CYS A 38 -12.34 3.92 3.17
N LYS A 39 -12.59 4.55 2.03
CA LYS A 39 -13.24 3.96 0.86
C LYS A 39 -12.66 4.55 -0.42
N PHE A 40 -12.40 3.73 -1.42
CA PHE A 40 -11.86 4.13 -2.72
C PHE A 40 -12.93 4.01 -3.81
N GLN A 41 -12.81 4.87 -4.81
CA GLN A 41 -13.70 4.83 -5.98
C GLN A 41 -13.47 3.55 -6.78
N THR A 42 -14.56 2.94 -7.25
CA THR A 42 -14.50 1.73 -8.11
C THR A 42 -14.50 2.06 -9.60
N LYS A 43 -14.39 3.35 -9.96
CA LYS A 43 -14.33 3.78 -11.36
C LYS A 43 -13.08 3.19 -12.02
N PHE A 44 -13.29 2.38 -13.05
CA PHE A 44 -12.20 1.78 -13.81
C PHE A 44 -11.41 2.83 -14.61
N PRO A 45 -10.09 2.93 -14.42
CA PRO A 45 -9.24 3.86 -15.17
C PRO A 45 -8.90 3.29 -16.56
N SER A 46 -9.03 4.12 -17.60
CA SER A 46 -8.79 3.75 -19.01
C SER A 46 -7.37 3.27 -19.28
N GLU A 47 -6.40 3.75 -18.52
CA GLU A 47 -4.98 3.40 -18.63
C GLU A 47 -4.71 1.94 -18.28
N LEU A 48 -5.62 1.29 -17.54
CA LEU A 48 -5.52 -0.10 -17.14
C LEU A 48 -6.29 -1.06 -18.05
N GLU A 49 -7.10 -0.56 -18.98
CA GLU A 49 -7.97 -1.34 -19.87
C GLU A 49 -7.21 -2.38 -20.70
N SER A 50 -5.98 -2.05 -21.10
CA SER A 50 -5.12 -2.95 -21.88
C SER A 50 -4.38 -4.00 -21.05
N ARG A 51 -4.39 -3.90 -19.72
CA ARG A 51 -3.54 -4.72 -18.83
C ARG A 51 -4.34 -5.61 -17.88
N ILE A 52 -5.46 -5.15 -17.34
CA ILE A 52 -6.27 -5.87 -16.35
C ILE A 52 -7.76 -5.79 -16.72
N ASP A 53 -8.48 -6.88 -16.47
CA ASP A 53 -9.92 -6.91 -16.69
C ASP A 53 -10.66 -6.01 -15.68
N LYS A 54 -11.71 -5.36 -16.14
CA LYS A 54 -12.53 -4.45 -15.34
C LYS A 54 -13.10 -5.13 -14.10
N GLN A 55 -13.58 -6.37 -14.24
CA GLN A 55 -14.17 -7.12 -13.13
C GLN A 55 -13.11 -7.40 -12.06
N GLN A 56 -11.91 -7.84 -12.46
CA GLN A 56 -10.81 -8.12 -11.52
C GLN A 56 -10.38 -6.87 -10.73
N PHE A 57 -10.32 -5.72 -11.40
CA PHE A 57 -10.03 -4.45 -10.74
C PHE A 57 -11.13 -4.09 -9.73
N GLU A 58 -12.39 -4.12 -10.16
CA GLU A 58 -13.53 -3.77 -9.31
C GLU A 58 -13.60 -4.68 -8.07
N GLU A 59 -13.42 -6.00 -8.24
CA GLU A 59 -13.34 -6.97 -7.15
C GLU A 59 -12.19 -6.66 -6.17
N THR A 60 -11.02 -6.26 -6.69
CA THR A 60 -9.87 -5.88 -5.85
C THR A 60 -10.21 -4.66 -4.99
N ILE A 61 -10.72 -3.60 -5.61
CA ILE A 61 -11.06 -2.35 -4.92
C ILE A 61 -12.20 -2.57 -3.93
N GLN A 62 -13.21 -3.36 -4.29
CA GLN A 62 -14.33 -3.68 -3.40
C GLN A 62 -13.86 -4.49 -2.18
N THR A 63 -12.96 -5.45 -2.38
CA THR A 63 -12.35 -6.22 -1.29
C THR A 63 -11.55 -5.32 -0.36
N LEU A 64 -10.73 -4.40 -0.91
CA LEU A 64 -10.01 -3.41 -0.11
C LEU A 64 -10.98 -2.53 0.71
N ASN A 65 -12.03 -2.01 0.09
CA ASN A 65 -13.04 -1.21 0.78
C ASN A 65 -13.70 -1.97 1.93
N ASN A 66 -14.00 -3.25 1.75
CA ASN A 66 -14.57 -4.10 2.80
C ASN A 66 -13.59 -4.32 3.95
N LEU A 67 -12.31 -4.55 3.66
CA LEU A 67 -11.26 -4.71 4.69
C LEU A 67 -11.03 -3.42 5.49
N TYR A 68 -11.05 -2.26 4.82
CA TYR A 68 -10.96 -0.97 5.50
C TYR A 68 -12.22 -0.67 6.33
N ALA A 69 -13.41 -1.03 5.85
CA ALA A 69 -14.63 -0.93 6.65
C ALA A 69 -14.61 -1.87 7.87
N GLU A 70 -14.02 -3.07 7.76
CA GLU A 70 -13.80 -4.01 8.87
C GLU A 70 -12.89 -3.39 9.94
N ALA A 71 -11.82 -2.70 9.52
CA ALA A 71 -10.90 -2.02 10.42
C ALA A 71 -11.61 -0.94 11.28
N GLU A 72 -12.53 -0.18 10.68
CA GLU A 72 -13.26 0.92 11.34
C GLU A 72 -14.41 0.42 12.23
N LYS A 73 -15.10 -0.67 11.86
CA LYS A 73 -16.31 -1.17 12.55
C LYS A 73 -16.08 -1.54 14.02
N LEU A 74 -14.88 -1.99 14.37
CA LEU A 74 -14.53 -2.39 15.74
C LEU A 74 -13.83 -1.27 16.54
N GLY A 75 -13.52 -0.13 15.91
CA GLY A 75 -12.93 1.04 16.57
C GLY A 75 -13.89 1.79 17.49
N GLY A 76 -15.19 1.84 17.16
CA GLY A 76 -16.17 2.65 17.90
C GLY A 76 -16.53 2.17 19.31
N LYS A 77 -16.49 0.84 19.56
CA LYS A 77 -16.77 0.26 20.89
C LYS A 77 -15.49 0.06 21.73
N SER A 78 -14.39 -0.32 21.07
CA SER A 78 -13.10 -0.59 21.73
C SER A 78 -12.38 0.67 22.20
N TYR A 79 -12.64 1.84 21.61
CA TYR A 79 -12.01 3.10 22.04
C TYR A 79 -12.43 3.50 23.47
N LEU A 80 -13.71 3.32 23.81
CA LEU A 80 -14.23 3.65 25.14
C LEU A 80 -13.73 2.67 26.21
N GLU A 81 -13.64 1.38 25.90
CA GLU A 81 -13.01 0.39 26.78
C GLU A 81 -11.49 0.60 26.92
N GLY A 82 -10.80 0.98 25.84
CA GLY A 82 -9.38 1.30 25.82
C GLY A 82 -9.04 2.55 26.64
N CYS A 83 -9.89 3.58 26.62
CA CYS A 83 -9.72 4.78 27.46
C CYS A 83 -9.91 4.48 28.97
N LEU A 84 -10.85 3.59 29.32
CA LEU A 84 -11.04 3.12 30.69
C LEU A 84 -9.86 2.28 31.20
N ALA A 85 -9.23 1.50 30.30
CA ALA A 85 -8.03 0.72 30.61
C ALA A 85 -6.75 1.58 30.70
N CYS A 86 -6.63 2.64 29.90
CA CYS A 86 -5.47 3.56 29.91
C CYS A 86 -5.28 4.30 31.24
N LEU A 87 -6.36 4.51 32.00
CA LEU A 87 -6.30 5.16 33.31
C LEU A 87 -5.62 4.29 34.38
N THR A 88 -5.44 2.98 34.17
CA THR A 88 -4.83 2.06 35.14
C THR A 88 -3.33 1.75 34.91
N ALA A 89 -2.61 2.68 34.27
CA ALA A 89 -1.14 2.86 34.32
C ALA A 89 -0.26 1.95 33.41
N TYR A 90 0.35 2.57 32.37
CA TYR A 90 1.64 2.25 31.70
C TYR A 90 1.97 0.83 31.19
N THR A 91 1.23 -0.22 31.53
CA THR A 91 1.46 -1.62 31.13
C THR A 91 0.78 -2.00 29.83
N ILE A 92 -0.21 -1.22 29.40
CA ILE A 92 -0.93 -1.37 28.12
C ILE A 92 -0.08 -1.06 26.88
N PHE A 93 0.98 -0.26 27.03
CA PHE A 93 1.90 0.09 25.94
C PHE A 93 2.64 -1.13 25.32
N LEU A 94 2.56 -2.34 25.92
CA LEU A 94 3.33 -3.52 25.54
C LEU A 94 2.51 -4.74 25.06
N CYS A 95 1.18 -4.80 25.16
CA CYS A 95 0.50 -6.11 25.14
C CYS A 95 -0.43 -6.47 23.97
N MET A 96 -0.89 -5.56 23.10
CA MET A 96 -1.79 -5.97 22.02
C MET A 96 -1.59 -5.10 20.79
N GLU A 97 -1.04 -5.71 19.74
CA GLU A 97 -1.27 -5.26 18.37
C GLU A 97 -2.75 -4.89 18.24
N THR A 98 -3.01 -3.61 17.93
CA THR A 98 -4.37 -3.09 17.91
C THR A 98 -5.18 -3.86 16.87
N HIS A 99 -6.50 -3.97 17.06
CA HIS A 99 -7.37 -4.57 16.03
C HIS A 99 -7.13 -3.93 14.66
N TYR A 100 -6.93 -2.61 14.65
CA TYR A 100 -6.59 -1.86 13.45
C TYR A 100 -5.29 -2.35 12.81
N GLU A 101 -4.19 -2.47 13.58
CA GLU A 101 -2.91 -3.01 13.09
C GLU A 101 -3.04 -4.44 12.54
N LYS A 102 -3.82 -5.32 13.19
CA LYS A 102 -4.07 -6.68 12.68
C LYS A 102 -4.75 -6.67 11.32
N VAL A 103 -5.77 -5.83 11.15
CA VAL A 103 -6.48 -5.68 9.87
C VAL A 103 -5.59 -5.03 8.82
N LEU A 104 -4.76 -4.03 9.18
CA LEU A 104 -3.78 -3.47 8.26
C LEU A 104 -2.77 -4.51 7.77
N LYS A 105 -2.29 -5.40 8.64
CA LYS A 105 -1.42 -6.52 8.20
C LYS A 105 -2.15 -7.48 7.27
N LYS A 106 -3.45 -7.73 7.48
CA LYS A 106 -4.30 -8.52 6.57
C LYS A 106 -4.42 -7.84 5.20
N ILE A 107 -4.61 -6.52 5.16
CA ILE A 107 -4.65 -5.72 3.92
C ILE A 107 -3.31 -5.78 3.18
N ALA A 108 -2.19 -5.54 3.88
CA ALA A 108 -0.86 -5.60 3.28
C ALA A 108 -0.56 -6.99 2.66
N ARG A 109 -0.95 -8.08 3.35
CA ARG A 109 -0.85 -9.44 2.82
C ARG A 109 -1.72 -9.65 1.59
N TYR A 110 -2.96 -9.16 1.61
CA TYR A 110 -3.86 -9.25 0.47
C TYR A 110 -3.29 -8.51 -0.75
N ILE A 111 -2.80 -7.28 -0.59
CA ILE A 111 -2.18 -6.50 -1.67
C ILE A 111 -0.96 -7.22 -2.24
N LYS A 112 -0.12 -7.79 -1.38
CA LYS A 112 1.03 -8.59 -1.81
C LYS A 112 0.59 -9.79 -2.65
N ASP A 113 -0.42 -10.53 -2.19
CA ASP A 113 -0.96 -11.70 -2.90
C ASP A 113 -1.56 -11.33 -4.26
N GLN A 114 -2.33 -10.23 -4.32
CA GLN A 114 -2.86 -9.70 -5.57
C GLN A 114 -1.74 -9.27 -6.52
N ASN A 115 -0.68 -8.64 -6.00
CA ASN A 115 0.48 -8.28 -6.80
C ASN A 115 1.16 -9.50 -7.39
N GLU A 116 1.43 -10.53 -6.59
CA GLU A 116 2.10 -11.75 -7.05
C GLU A 116 1.27 -12.53 -8.08
N LYS A 117 -0.06 -12.62 -7.88
CA LYS A 117 -0.94 -13.44 -8.73
C LYS A 117 -1.50 -12.71 -9.95
N ILE A 118 -1.79 -11.42 -9.83
CA ILE A 118 -2.56 -10.67 -10.83
C ILE A 118 -1.74 -9.53 -11.42
N TYR A 119 -1.25 -8.59 -10.60
CA TYR A 119 -0.71 -7.33 -11.10
C TYR A 119 0.72 -7.47 -11.66
N ALA A 120 1.63 -8.14 -10.96
CA ALA A 120 3.04 -8.26 -11.39
C ALA A 120 3.21 -9.00 -12.73
N PRO A 121 2.49 -10.12 -13.01
CA PRO A 121 2.53 -10.75 -14.34
C PRO A 121 2.08 -9.86 -15.49
N ARG A 122 1.33 -8.79 -15.19
CA ARG A 122 0.81 -7.80 -16.16
C ARG A 122 1.65 -6.53 -16.21
N GLY A 123 2.80 -6.49 -15.54
CA GLY A 123 3.63 -5.30 -15.44
C GLY A 123 3.02 -4.19 -14.56
N LEU A 124 2.13 -4.56 -13.64
CA LEU A 124 1.48 -3.62 -12.72
C LEU A 124 1.96 -3.84 -11.29
N LEU A 125 1.94 -2.79 -10.48
CA LEU A 125 2.16 -2.88 -9.04
C LEU A 125 1.16 -2.01 -8.29
N LEU A 126 0.33 -2.68 -7.51
CA LEU A 126 -0.59 -2.07 -6.54
C LEU A 126 0.20 -1.69 -5.29
N THR A 127 0.27 -0.39 -4.99
CA THR A 127 0.94 0.12 -3.78
C THR A 127 -0.07 0.22 -2.64
N ASP A 128 0.37 -0.08 -1.42
CA ASP A 128 -0.51 0.01 -0.24
C ASP A 128 -0.98 1.46 -0.03
N PRO A 129 -2.30 1.72 0.02
CA PRO A 129 -2.83 3.05 0.28
C PRO A 129 -2.30 3.69 1.58
N ILE A 130 -1.87 2.89 2.58
CA ILE A 130 -1.32 3.41 3.82
C ILE A 130 -0.03 4.22 3.60
N GLU A 131 0.79 3.82 2.64
CA GLU A 131 2.02 4.53 2.25
C GLU A 131 1.71 5.90 1.63
N ARG A 132 0.47 6.11 1.18
CA ARG A 132 -0.04 7.37 0.63
C ARG A 132 -0.99 8.10 1.60
N GLY A 133 -0.99 7.71 2.87
CA GLY A 133 -1.85 8.30 3.90
C GLY A 133 -3.34 8.06 3.65
N LEU A 134 -3.69 6.94 2.99
CA LEU A 134 -5.05 6.51 2.67
C LEU A 134 -5.83 7.46 1.74
N ARG A 135 -5.14 8.39 1.06
CA ARG A 135 -5.78 9.37 0.17
C ARG A 135 -6.06 8.81 -1.22
N VAL A 136 -5.20 7.89 -1.67
CA VAL A 136 -5.25 7.30 -2.99
C VAL A 136 -4.76 5.86 -2.94
N VAL A 137 -5.24 5.03 -3.87
CA VAL A 137 -4.58 3.79 -4.26
C VAL A 137 -3.72 4.09 -5.48
N GLU A 138 -2.43 3.77 -5.42
CA GLU A 138 -1.50 3.97 -6.54
C GLU A 138 -1.24 2.64 -7.25
N ILE A 139 -1.40 2.65 -8.58
CA ILE A 139 -1.04 1.54 -9.45
C ILE A 139 0.09 2.02 -10.38
N THR A 140 1.27 1.43 -10.24
CA THR A 140 2.42 1.70 -11.09
C THR A 140 2.40 0.77 -12.29
N ILE A 141 2.58 1.31 -13.48
CA ILE A 141 2.70 0.57 -14.74
C ILE A 141 4.19 0.55 -15.11
N PHE A 142 4.74 -0.65 -15.27
CA PHE A 142 6.11 -0.86 -15.73
C PHE A 142 6.17 -1.08 -17.24
N GLU A 143 7.27 -0.66 -17.85
CA GLU A 143 7.55 -0.98 -19.24
C GLU A 143 7.84 -2.47 -19.41
N ASP A 144 7.27 -3.03 -20.48
CA ASP A 144 7.53 -4.41 -20.88
C ASP A 144 8.95 -4.48 -21.47
N ARG A 145 9.89 -5.11 -20.77
CA ARG A 145 11.27 -5.31 -21.28
C ARG A 145 11.36 -6.33 -22.43
N SER A 146 10.24 -6.75 -23.03
CA SER A 146 10.18 -7.86 -23.99
C SER A 146 10.14 -7.45 -25.47
N ILE A 147 10.44 -6.19 -25.83
CA ILE A 147 10.56 -5.78 -27.24
C ILE A 147 11.85 -4.97 -27.44
N GLY A 148 12.99 -5.64 -27.40
CA GLY A 148 14.30 -5.00 -27.57
C GLY A 148 15.48 -5.90 -27.91
N SER A 149 15.23 -7.13 -28.37
CA SER A 149 16.29 -7.99 -28.94
C SER A 149 15.83 -8.53 -30.29
N GLY A 150 15.71 -7.61 -31.25
CA GLY A 150 15.28 -7.91 -32.60
C GLY A 150 15.64 -6.78 -33.54
N ARG A 151 16.94 -6.48 -33.66
CA ARG A 151 17.61 -5.96 -34.85
C ARG A 151 19.12 -5.90 -34.62
#